data_AF-A0A523MCQ3-F1
#
_entry.id   AF-A0A523MCQ3-F1
#
_cell.length_a   1.000
_cell.length_b   1.000
_cell.length_c   1.000
_cell.angle_alpha   90.00
_cell.angle_beta   90.00
_cell.angle_gamma   90.00
#
_symmetry.space_group_name_H-M   'P 1'
#
loop_
_entity.id
_entity.type
_entity.pdbx_description
1 polymer ?
#
loop_
_entity_poly.entity_id
_entity_poly.type
_entity_poly.pdbx_seq_one_letter_code
_entity_poly.pdbx_strand_id
1 'polypeptide(L)' 'MKAKSRIGTILALLAGAVLTISCTNDGAQEQAAPSYLFDPTWPKELPNNWKIGGITGLAVDSNDNVWV' A
#
# COMPACT_ATOMS: atom_id res chain seq x y z
N MET A 1 39.47 -3.40 -39.25
CA MET A 1 38.45 -4.43 -38.91
C MET A 1 38.26 -4.65 -37.39
N LYS A 2 39.23 -4.34 -36.52
CA LYS A 2 39.17 -4.59 -35.06
C LYS A 2 38.23 -3.67 -34.24
N ALA A 3 37.91 -2.47 -34.74
CA ALA A 3 37.07 -1.50 -34.04
C ALA A 3 35.57 -1.87 -34.00
N LYS A 4 35.04 -2.47 -35.10
CA LYS A 4 33.64 -2.90 -35.18
C LYS A 4 33.28 -3.98 -34.16
N SER A 5 34.23 -4.87 -33.83
CA SER A 5 34.03 -5.93 -32.84
C SER A 5 33.98 -5.39 -31.40
N ARG A 6 34.72 -4.32 -31.08
CA ARG A 6 34.74 -3.73 -29.73
C ARG A 6 33.47 -2.96 -29.41
N ILE A 7 32.91 -2.28 -30.41
CA ILE A 7 31.66 -1.51 -30.27
C ILE A 7 30.47 -2.43 -30.03
N GLY A 8 30.40 -3.58 -30.73
CA GLY A 8 29.35 -4.59 -30.49
C GLY A 8 29.41 -5.20 -29.09
N THR A 9 30.61 -5.45 -28.55
CA THR A 9 30.78 -5.97 -27.19
C THR A 9 30.37 -4.96 -26.12
N ILE A 10 30.69 -3.67 -26.29
CA ILE A 10 30.30 -2.62 -25.35
C ILE A 10 28.77 -2.43 -25.34
N LEU A 11 28.13 -2.47 -26.51
CA LEU A 11 26.68 -2.33 -26.61
C LEU A 11 25.95 -3.52 -25.98
N ALA A 12 26.47 -4.74 -26.13
CA ALA A 12 25.93 -5.93 -25.48
C ALA A 12 26.07 -5.90 -23.95
N LEU A 13 27.19 -5.39 -23.43
CA LEU A 13 27.40 -5.20 -21.99
C LEU A 13 26.45 -4.15 -21.40
N LEU A 14 26.24 -3.04 -22.10
CA LEU A 14 25.29 -2.01 -21.67
C LEU A 14 23.84 -2.51 -21.67
N ALA A 15 23.44 -3.26 -22.70
CA ALA A 15 22.11 -3.86 -22.77
C ALA A 15 21.89 -4.90 -21.65
N GLY A 16 22.92 -5.71 -21.35
CA GLY A 16 22.89 -6.65 -20.24
C GLY A 16 22.75 -5.97 -18.87
N ALA A 17 23.48 -4.86 -18.66
CA ALA A 17 23.41 -4.09 -17.41
C ALA A 17 22.04 -3.44 -17.20
N VAL A 18 21.42 -2.91 -18.26
CA VAL A 18 20.06 -2.34 -18.19
C VAL A 18 19.02 -3.41 -17.85
N LEU A 19 19.14 -4.61 -18.43
CA LEU A 19 18.22 -5.72 -18.17
C LEU A 19 18.29 -6.22 -16.71
N THR A 20 19.49 -6.21 -16.10
CA THR A 20 19.66 -6.61 -14.69
C THR A 20 19.12 -5.62 -13.67
N ILE A 21 18.98 -4.33 -14.03
CA ILE A 21 18.44 -3.30 -13.12
C ILE A 21 16.91 -3.36 -13.06
N SER A 22 16.26 -3.80 -14.13
CA SER A 22 14.79 -3.87 -14.19
C SER A 22 14.19 -5.05 -13.41
N CYS A 23 14.98 -6.06 -13.05
CA CYS A 23 14.48 -7.28 -12.41
C CYS A 23 14.69 -7.36 -10.89
N THR A 24 15.16 -6.28 -10.24
CA THR A 24 15.45 -6.27 -8.79
C THR A 24 14.45 -5.47 -7.95
N ASN A 25 13.34 -5.00 -8.54
CA ASN A 25 12.38 -4.14 -7.84
C ASN A 25 11.22 -4.89 -7.15
N ASP A 26 11.22 -6.22 -7.14
CA ASP A 26 10.28 -7.01 -6.33
C ASP A 26 10.76 -7.12 -4.87
N GLY A 27 11.01 -5.97 -4.26
CA GLY A 27 11.08 -5.88 -2.81
C GLY A 27 9.67 -6.11 -2.29
N ALA A 28 9.37 -7.34 -1.87
CA ALA A 28 8.20 -7.61 -1.03
C ALA A 28 8.35 -6.80 0.25
N GLN A 29 7.88 -5.55 0.23
CA GLN A 29 7.76 -4.76 1.44
C GLN A 29 6.72 -5.48 2.30
N GLU A 30 7.17 -6.10 3.37
CA GLU A 30 6.28 -6.55 4.44
C GLU A 30 5.50 -5.31 4.88
N GLN A 31 4.24 -5.22 4.43
CA GLN A 31 3.34 -4.17 4.85
C GLN A 31 3.09 -4.40 6.34
N ALA A 32 3.80 -3.64 7.17
CA ALA A 32 3.60 -3.69 8.62
C ALA A 32 2.11 -3.47 8.90
N ALA A 33 1.54 -4.32 9.77
CA ALA A 33 0.15 -4.17 10.17
C ALA A 33 -0.08 -2.77 10.76
N PRO A 34 -1.22 -2.11 10.47
CA PRO A 34 -1.52 -0.83 11.07
C PRO A 34 -1.57 -0.94 12.60
N SER A 35 -1.04 0.08 13.29
CA SER A 35 -1.27 0.27 14.71
C SER A 35 -2.51 1.13 14.93
N TYR A 36 -3.31 0.80 15.95
CA TYR A 36 -4.54 1.50 16.28
C TYR A 36 -4.47 2.08 17.69
N LEU A 37 -5.11 3.23 17.90
CA LEU A 37 -5.31 3.85 19.20
C LEU A 37 -6.80 3.93 19.50
N PHE A 38 -7.14 3.87 20.79
CA PHE A 38 -8.51 4.08 21.24
C PHE A 38 -8.88 5.57 21.16
N ASP A 39 -9.99 5.90 20.51
CA ASP A 39 -10.55 7.24 20.50
C ASP A 39 -11.66 7.35 21.57
N PRO A 40 -11.43 8.08 22.68
CA PRO A 40 -12.43 8.22 23.73
C PRO A 40 -13.59 9.15 23.36
N THR A 41 -13.52 9.86 22.23
CA THR A 41 -14.53 10.83 21.79
C THR A 41 -15.61 10.22 20.89
N TRP A 42 -15.46 8.94 20.52
CA TRP A 42 -16.41 8.20 19.70
C TRP A 42 -16.99 6.98 20.45
N PRO A 43 -18.29 6.66 20.30
CA PRO A 43 -19.30 7.38 19.52
C PRO A 43 -19.78 8.65 20.23
N LYS A 44 -20.28 9.61 19.46
CA LYS A 44 -20.94 10.78 20.02
C LYS A 44 -22.17 10.36 20.81
N GLU A 45 -22.46 11.10 21.88
CA GLU A 45 -23.69 10.91 22.65
C GLU A 45 -24.91 11.01 21.72
N LEU A 46 -25.83 10.06 21.86
CA LEU A 46 -27.06 10.09 21.10
C LEU A 46 -27.98 11.20 21.63
N PRO A 47 -28.74 11.87 20.74
CA PRO A 47 -29.71 12.86 21.17
C PRO A 47 -30.77 12.21 22.06
N ASN A 48 -31.45 13.04 22.86
CA ASN A 48 -32.60 12.63 23.70
C ASN A 48 -32.29 11.55 24.76
N ASN A 49 -31.02 11.41 25.19
CA ASN A 49 -30.59 10.40 26.16
C ASN A 49 -30.87 8.96 25.68
N TRP A 50 -30.84 8.72 24.37
CA TRP A 50 -31.02 7.39 23.81
C TRP A 50 -29.82 6.49 24.12
N LYS A 51 -30.09 5.18 24.18
CA LYS A 51 -29.08 4.14 24.40
C LYS A 51 -29.14 3.12 23.27
N ILE A 52 -27.96 2.66 22.84
CA ILE A 52 -27.84 1.59 21.84
C ILE A 52 -27.82 0.25 22.59
N GLY A 53 -28.59 -0.72 22.10
CA GLY A 53 -28.57 -2.10 22.57
C GLY A 53 -27.39 -2.89 21.99
N GLY A 54 -27.52 -4.21 21.93
CA GLY A 54 -26.53 -5.06 21.25
C GLY A 54 -26.49 -4.77 19.74
N ILE A 55 -25.29 -4.53 19.21
CA ILE A 55 -25.03 -4.26 17.78
C ILE A 55 -24.55 -5.55 17.13
N THR A 56 -25.18 -5.97 16.03
CA THR A 56 -24.81 -7.21 15.29
C THR A 56 -23.90 -6.96 14.08
N GLY A 57 -23.78 -5.71 13.63
CA GLY A 57 -22.98 -5.33 12.48
C GLY A 57 -22.66 -3.85 12.46
N LEU A 58 -21.60 -3.49 11.75
CA LEU A 58 -21.16 -2.12 11.52
C LEU A 58 -20.70 -2.01 10.07
N ALA A 59 -20.92 -0.86 9.45
CA ALA A 59 -20.43 -0.56 8.10
C ALA A 59 -19.92 0.88 8.00
N VAL A 60 -19.04 1.13 7.06
CA VAL A 60 -18.58 2.49 6.70
C VAL A 60 -18.93 2.74 5.25
N ASP A 61 -19.60 3.86 4.96
CA ASP A 61 -19.95 4.24 3.60
C ASP A 61 -18.83 5.04 2.91
N SER A 62 -19.03 5.39 1.64
CA SER A 62 -18.03 6.13 0.84
C SER A 62 -17.77 7.56 1.34
N ASN A 63 -18.61 8.08 2.23
CA ASN A 63 -18.49 9.41 2.83
C ASN A 63 -17.92 9.35 4.25
N ASP A 64 -17.37 8.20 4.67
CA ASP A 64 -16.80 7.98 6.01
C ASP A 64 -17.85 8.07 7.15
N ASN A 65 -19.12 7.81 6.84
CA ASN A 65 -20.13 7.65 7.90
C ASN A 65 -20.12 6.22 8.44
N VAL A 66 -20.12 6.09 9.76
CA VAL A 66 -20.30 4.80 10.44
C VAL A 66 -21.78 4.50 10.61
N TRP A 67 -22.21 3.36 10.07
CA TRP A 67 -23.56 2.81 10.19
C TRP A 67 -23.57 1.67 11.21
N VAL A 68 -24.58 1.71 12.07
CA VAL A 68 -24.79 0.79 13.20
C VAL A 68 -26.15 0.12 13.08
#